data_AF-A0A527W516-F1
#
_entry.id   AF-A0A527W516-F1
#
_cell.length_a   1.000
_cell.length_b   1.000
_cell.length_c   1.000
_cell.angle_alpha   90.00
_cell.angle_beta   90.00
_cell.angle_gamma   90.00
#
_symmetry.space_group_name_H-M   'P 1'
#
loop_
_entity.id
_entity.type
_entity.pdbx_description
1 polymer ?
#
loop_
_entity_poly.entity_id
_entity_poly.type
_entity_poly.pdbx_seq_one_letter_code
_entity_poly.pdbx_strand_id
1 'polypeptide(L)'
;LGTKRSEAVWHVIFPAALAAILDTLRVTMGWAWTYLVVAELVAASSGLGYISLKAMRGFQVDVIFMAIAAIGLLGLITDTAFRILRARIAPWAA
;
A
#
# COMPACT_ATOMS: atom_id res chain seq x y z
N LEU A 1 18.53 37.97 -1.08
CA LEU A 1 19.33 36.74 -1.22
C LEU A 1 19.25 36.30 -2.68
N GLY A 2 20.26 36.66 -3.47
CA GLY A 2 20.31 36.47 -4.93
C GLY A 2 20.83 35.07 -5.31
N THR A 3 20.13 34.03 -4.90
CA THR A 3 20.42 32.65 -5.32
C THR A 3 19.90 32.43 -6.74
N LYS A 4 20.68 31.74 -7.59
CA LYS A 4 20.25 31.37 -8.95
C LYS A 4 18.94 30.60 -8.87
N ARG A 5 18.02 30.83 -9.82
CA ARG A 5 16.69 30.15 -9.85
C ARG A 5 16.82 28.62 -9.72
N SER A 6 17.88 28.04 -10.28
CA SER A 6 18.20 26.63 -10.15
C SER A 6 18.47 26.20 -8.71
N GLU A 7 19.18 27.01 -7.93
CA GLU A 7 19.56 26.71 -6.55
C GLU A 7 18.35 26.76 -5.60
N ALA A 8 17.45 27.73 -5.81
CA ALA A 8 16.18 27.81 -5.08
C ALA A 8 15.24 26.64 -5.40
N VAL A 9 15.23 26.17 -6.66
CA VAL A 9 14.43 25.00 -7.06
C VAL A 9 14.92 23.74 -6.33
N TRP A 10 16.23 23.49 -6.30
CA TRP A 10 16.77 22.27 -5.70
C TRP A 10 16.79 22.29 -4.16
N HIS A 11 17.00 23.44 -3.52
CA HIS A 11 17.10 23.52 -2.04
C HIS A 11 15.79 23.85 -1.33
N VAL A 12 14.81 24.46 -2.01
CA VAL A 12 13.56 24.89 -1.37
C VAL A 12 12.36 24.18 -1.98
N ILE A 13 12.22 24.23 -3.31
CA ILE A 13 11.02 23.70 -3.99
C ILE A 13 11.05 22.17 -4.05
N PHE A 14 12.20 21.57 -4.35
CA PHE A 14 12.35 20.12 -4.45
C PHE A 14 12.06 19.40 -3.12
N PRO A 15 12.64 19.78 -1.96
CA PRO A 15 12.29 19.15 -0.69
C PRO A 15 10.83 19.40 -0.29
N ALA A 16 10.28 20.59 -0.56
CA ALA A 16 8.87 20.89 -0.28
C ALA A 16 7.90 20.05 -1.14
N ALA A 17 8.19 19.88 -2.43
CA ALA A 17 7.41 19.05 -3.34
C ALA A 17 7.54 17.56 -2.99
N LEU A 18 8.72 17.11 -2.58
CA LEU A 18 8.94 15.74 -2.16
C LEU A 18 8.10 15.38 -0.93
N ALA A 19 8.01 16.27 0.07
CA ALA A 19 7.14 16.08 1.23
C ALA A 19 5.67 15.89 0.82
N ALA A 20 5.16 16.73 -0.09
CA ALA A 20 3.80 16.60 -0.62
C ALA A 20 3.59 15.30 -1.43
N ILE A 21 4.60 14.87 -2.21
CA ILE A 21 4.55 13.61 -2.97
C ILE A 21 4.51 12.40 -2.02
N LEU A 22 5.28 12.41 -0.92
CA LEU A 22 5.28 11.31 0.04
C LEU A 22 3.94 11.18 0.77
N ASP A 23 3.30 12.32 1.05
CA ASP A 23 2.01 12.37 1.72
C ASP A 23 0.89 11.86 0.80
N THR A 24 0.87 12.33 -0.44
CA THR A 24 -0.04 11.80 -1.47
C THR A 24 0.20 10.31 -1.72
N LEU A 25 1.46 9.87 -1.84
CA LEU A 25 1.80 8.46 -1.96
C LEU A 25 1.23 7.65 -0.79
N ARG A 26 1.18 8.19 0.44
CA ARG A 26 0.61 7.52 1.63
C ARG A 26 -0.85 7.20 1.42
N VAL A 27 -1.59 8.19 0.96
CA VAL A 27 -3.01 8.03 0.65
C VAL A 27 -3.17 7.03 -0.49
N THR A 28 -2.46 7.19 -1.61
CA THR A 28 -2.61 6.31 -2.77
C THR A 28 -2.26 4.85 -2.46
N MET A 29 -1.37 4.61 -1.50
CA MET A 29 -1.01 3.26 -1.08
C MET A 29 -2.14 2.53 -0.35
N GLY A 30 -2.89 3.24 0.50
CA GLY A 30 -4.11 2.70 1.10
C GLY A 30 -5.16 2.32 0.05
N TRP A 31 -5.28 3.14 -1.00
CA TRP A 31 -6.17 2.85 -2.13
C TRP A 31 -5.68 1.67 -2.97
N ALA A 32 -4.38 1.57 -3.25
CA ALA A 32 -3.78 0.48 -3.99
C ALA A 32 -4.02 -0.88 -3.31
N TRP A 33 -3.97 -0.92 -1.97
CA TRP A 33 -4.27 -2.13 -1.20
C TRP A 33 -5.71 -2.61 -1.45
N THR A 34 -6.69 -1.71 -1.34
CA THR A 34 -8.10 -2.05 -1.60
C THR A 34 -8.31 -2.54 -3.02
N TYR A 35 -7.68 -1.90 -4.01
CA TYR A 35 -7.74 -2.33 -5.41
C TYR A 35 -7.10 -3.70 -5.64
N LEU A 36 -6.00 -4.03 -4.97
CA LEU A 36 -5.37 -5.34 -5.06
C LEU A 36 -6.31 -6.44 -4.55
N VAL A 37 -6.98 -6.21 -3.42
CA VAL A 37 -7.98 -7.15 -2.88
C VAL A 37 -9.16 -7.33 -3.85
N VAL A 38 -9.67 -6.23 -4.41
CA VAL A 38 -10.75 -6.28 -5.42
C VAL A 38 -10.30 -7.04 -6.67
N ALA A 39 -9.09 -6.78 -7.16
CA ALA A 39 -8.52 -7.48 -8.32
C ALA A 39 -8.39 -8.98 -8.06
N GLU A 40 -7.94 -9.39 -6.87
CA GLU A 40 -7.88 -10.80 -6.49
C GLU A 40 -9.28 -11.44 -6.45
N LEU A 41 -10.29 -10.74 -5.91
CA LEU A 41 -11.67 -11.25 -5.86
C LEU A 41 -12.31 -11.41 -7.25
N VAL A 42 -11.98 -10.53 -8.20
CA VAL A 42 -12.60 -10.50 -9.54
C VAL A 42 -11.85 -11.39 -10.53
N ALA A 43 -10.52 -11.43 -10.48
CA ALA A 43 -9.69 -12.07 -11.51
C ALA A 43 -9.07 -13.41 -11.09
N ALA A 44 -9.02 -13.74 -9.79
CA ALA A 44 -8.34 -14.96 -9.35
C ALA A 44 -9.27 -16.18 -9.44
N SER A 45 -8.93 -17.12 -10.33
CA SER A 45 -9.44 -18.50 -10.33
C SER A 45 -8.78 -19.37 -9.24
N SER A 46 -7.74 -18.84 -8.59
CA SER A 46 -7.04 -19.40 -7.45
C SER A 46 -6.44 -18.26 -6.61
N GLY A 47 -6.80 -18.17 -5.33
CA GLY A 47 -6.35 -17.10 -4.43
C GLY A 47 -7.01 -17.21 -3.04
N LEU A 48 -6.59 -16.39 -2.07
CA LEU A 48 -7.13 -16.41 -0.72
C LEU A 48 -8.57 -15.89 -0.68
N GLY A 49 -8.86 -14.85 -1.48
CA GLY A 49 -10.24 -14.36 -1.68
C GLY A 49 -11.16 -15.39 -2.31
N TYR A 50 -10.64 -16.16 -3.28
CA TYR A 50 -11.37 -17.25 -3.93
C TYR A 50 -11.68 -18.40 -2.96
N ILE A 51 -10.72 -18.77 -2.09
CA ILE A 51 -10.91 -19.80 -1.06
C ILE A 51 -12.00 -19.37 -0.07
N SER A 52 -12.01 -18.10 0.35
CA SER A 52 -13.07 -17.55 1.21
C SER A 52 -14.46 -17.67 0.58
N LEU A 53 -14.59 -17.28 -0.70
CA LEU A 53 -15.87 -17.33 -1.44
C LEU A 53 -16.34 -18.76 -1.71
N LYS A 54 -15.40 -19.71 -1.89
CA LYS A 54 -15.70 -21.14 -2.03
C LYS A 54 -16.12 -21.74 -0.69
N ALA A 55 -15.46 -21.36 0.41
CA ALA A 55 -15.80 -21.81 1.76
C ALA A 55 -17.20 -21.35 2.21
N MET A 56 -17.62 -20.14 1.81
CA MET A 56 -18.99 -19.66 2.03
C MET A 56 -20.04 -20.60 1.40
N ARG A 57 -19.79 -21.11 0.20
CA ARG A 57 -20.69 -22.09 -0.46
C ARG A 57 -20.72 -23.45 0.25
N GLY A 58 -19.63 -23.81 0.93
CA GLY A 58 -19.53 -25.05 1.71
C GLY A 58 -19.98 -24.94 3.16
N PHE A 59 -20.44 -23.76 3.63
CA PHE A 59 -20.67 -23.47 5.04
C PHE A 59 -19.49 -23.82 5.97
N GLN A 60 -18.26 -23.79 5.43
CA GLN A 60 -17.04 -24.11 6.17
C GLN A 60 -16.52 -22.86 6.88
N VAL A 61 -17.10 -22.58 8.04
CA VAL A 61 -16.78 -21.39 8.84
C VAL A 61 -15.30 -21.33 9.21
N ASP A 62 -14.69 -22.48 9.51
CA ASP A 62 -13.26 -22.59 9.85
C ASP A 62 -12.35 -22.04 8.74
N VAL A 63 -12.67 -22.35 7.48
CA VAL A 63 -11.89 -21.91 6.31
C VAL A 63 -12.10 -20.42 6.03
N ILE A 64 -13.30 -19.89 6.29
CA ILE A 64 -13.58 -18.46 6.16
C ILE A 64 -12.71 -17.66 7.14
N PHE A 65 -12.65 -18.06 8.41
CA PHE A 65 -11.81 -17.39 9.40
C PHE A 65 -10.32 -17.48 9.06
N MET A 66 -9.85 -18.66 8.59
CA MET A 66 -8.47 -18.82 8.14
C MET A 66 -8.15 -17.89 6.95
N ALA A 67 -9.07 -17.75 5.99
CA ALA A 67 -8.90 -16.88 4.84
C ALA A 67 -8.88 -15.39 5.24
N ILE A 68 -9.77 -14.96 6.14
CA ILE A 68 -9.78 -13.60 6.69
C ILE A 68 -8.46 -13.30 7.41
N ALA A 69 -7.99 -14.22 8.25
CA ALA A 69 -6.73 -14.09 8.95
C ALA A 69 -5.54 -13.98 7.98
N ALA A 70 -5.52 -14.81 6.93
CA ALA A 70 -4.48 -14.78 5.91
C ALA A 70 -4.47 -13.47 5.10
N ILE A 71 -5.65 -12.96 4.71
CA ILE A 71 -5.78 -11.65 4.03
C ILE A 71 -5.30 -10.53 4.95
N GLY A 72 -5.68 -10.56 6.23
CA GLY A 72 -5.20 -9.60 7.23
C GLY A 72 -3.68 -9.64 7.38
N LEU A 73 -3.09 -10.84 7.41
CA LEU A 73 -1.64 -11.02 7.52
C LEU A 73 -0.91 -10.49 6.27
N LEU A 74 -1.41 -10.78 5.07
CA LEU A 74 -0.84 -10.25 3.83
C LEU A 74 -0.97 -8.73 3.76
N GLY A 75 -2.07 -8.17 4.26
CA GLY A 75 -2.23 -6.72 4.41
C GLY A 75 -1.18 -6.13 5.32
N LEU A 76 -0.94 -6.77 6.46
CA LEU A 76 0.09 -6.34 7.41
C LEU A 76 1.50 -6.44 6.81
N ILE A 77 1.81 -7.53 6.10
CA ILE A 77 3.10 -7.72 5.43
C ILE A 77 3.30 -6.65 4.35
N THR A 78 2.28 -6.40 3.54
CA THR A 78 2.35 -5.42 2.46
C THR A 78 2.46 -4.00 3.00
N ASP A 79 1.67 -3.66 4.04
CA ASP A 79 1.78 -2.36 4.73
C ASP A 79 3.17 -2.16 5.32
N THR A 80 3.71 -3.20 5.98
CA THR A 80 5.06 -3.15 6.56
C THR A 80 6.14 -3.02 5.49
N ALA A 81 6.05 -3.78 4.39
CA ALA A 81 6.97 -3.68 3.26
C ALA A 81 6.96 -2.27 2.66
N PHE A 82 5.78 -1.67 2.50
CA PHE A 82 5.66 -0.30 2.01
C PHE A 82 6.13 0.75 3.01
N ARG A 83 5.94 0.53 4.31
CA ARG A 83 6.47 1.38 5.38
C ARG A 83 7.99 1.41 5.35
N ILE A 84 8.63 0.25 5.15
CA ILE A 84 10.09 0.13 5.01
C ILE A 84 10.55 0.79 3.71
N LEU A 85 9.83 0.58 2.60
CA LEU A 85 10.15 1.19 1.31
C LEU A 85 10.08 2.72 1.39
N ARG A 86 9.08 3.29 2.08
CA ARG A 86 8.99 4.74 2.35
C ARG A 86 10.18 5.24 3.17
N ALA A 87 10.50 4.56 4.26
CA ALA A 87 11.62 4.94 5.13
C ALA A 87 12.96 4.92 4.38
N ARG A 88 13.11 4.03 3.38
CA ARG A 88 14.29 3.95 2.51
C ARG A 88 14.38 5.06 1.47
N ILE A 89 13.25 5.48 0.89
CA ILE A 89 13.22 6.44 -0.22
C ILE A 89 13.28 7.89 0.28
N ALA A 90 12.81 8.16 1.50
CA ALA A 90 12.80 9.51 2.07
C ALA A 90 13.28 9.56 3.53
N PRO A 91 14.54 9.22 3.82
CA PRO A 91 15.11 9.30 5.17
C PRO A 91 15.27 10.75 5.68
N TRP A 92 15.19 11.74 4.80
CA TRP A 92 15.35 13.18 5.10
C TRP A 92 14.03 13.96 5.27
N ALA A 93 12.88 13.31 5.10
CA ALA A 93 11.56 13.91 5.30
C ALA A 93 10.91 13.52 6.64
N ALA A 94 11.69 12.91 7.55
CA ALA A 94 11.30 12.58 8.92
C ALA A 94 11.83 13.63 9.91
#